data_AF-A0A8J6TV56-F1
#
_entry.id   AF-A0A8J6TV56-F1
#
_cell.length_a   1.000
_cell.length_b   1.000
_cell.length_c   1.000
_cell.angle_alpha   90.00
_cell.angle_beta   90.00
_cell.angle_gamma   90.00
#
_symmetry.space_group_name_H-M   'P 1'
#
loop_
_entity.id
_entity.type
_entity.pdbx_description
1 polymer ?
#
loop_
_entity_poly.entity_id
_entity_poly.type
_entity_poly.pdbx_seq_one_letter_code
_entity_poly.pdbx_strand_id
1 'polypeptide(L)'
;SHVGYPADFGGLRPTWQNAISFDGDNSQPDSNQSIYHWGDVAVGQSGGAFWAWWSGVPHAVSVQSAHDSGRNYASGGSFIPNLINQARTAFP
;
A
#
# COMPACT_ATOMS: atom_id res chain seq x y z
N SER A 1 -5.39 6.64 2.39
CA SER A 1 -6.43 6.21 1.45
C SER A 1 -5.84 5.38 0.34
N HIS A 2 -6.59 4.41 -0.15
CA HIS A 2 -6.19 3.52 -1.24
C HIS A 2 -7.10 3.77 -2.44
N VAL A 3 -6.54 3.69 -3.65
CA VAL A 3 -7.31 3.76 -4.90
C VAL A 3 -7.53 2.35 -5.40
N GLY A 4 -8.78 1.91 -5.39
CA GLY A 4 -9.20 0.68 -6.03
C GLY A 4 -9.41 0.87 -7.54
N TYR A 5 -9.25 -0.22 -8.28
CA TYR A 5 -9.58 -0.31 -9.69
C TYR A 5 -11.10 -0.48 -9.80
N PRO A 6 -11.77 0.34 -10.61
CA PRO A 6 -13.23 0.37 -10.70
C PRO A 6 -13.86 -1.00 -11.01
N ALA A 7 -13.21 -1.76 -11.90
CA ALA A 7 -13.70 -3.03 -12.39
C ALA A 7 -13.84 -4.08 -11.29
N ASP A 8 -12.99 -4.02 -10.27
CA ASP A 8 -12.95 -4.98 -9.17
C ASP A 8 -14.21 -4.94 -8.31
N PHE A 9 -14.94 -3.81 -8.34
CA PHE A 9 -16.17 -3.59 -7.59
C PHE A 9 -17.38 -3.32 -8.50
N GLY A 10 -17.29 -3.72 -9.78
CA GLY A 10 -18.38 -3.57 -10.76
C GLY A 10 -18.68 -2.13 -11.16
N GLY A 11 -17.75 -1.20 -10.92
CA GLY A 11 -17.87 0.22 -11.22
C GLY A 11 -17.06 0.66 -12.45
N LEU A 12 -17.34 1.88 -12.92
CA LEU A 12 -16.58 2.56 -13.99
C LEU A 12 -15.72 3.72 -13.46
N ARG A 13 -15.78 4.02 -12.16
CA ARG A 13 -15.05 5.12 -11.52
C ARG A 13 -14.10 4.59 -10.44
N PRO A 14 -12.89 5.18 -10.29
CA PRO A 14 -11.99 4.81 -9.23
C PRO A 14 -12.67 4.95 -7.87
N THR A 15 -12.60 3.92 -7.06
CA THR A 15 -13.13 3.92 -5.70
C THR A 15 -12.01 4.28 -4.73
N TRP A 16 -12.29 5.24 -3.85
CA TRP A 16 -11.35 5.67 -2.84
C TRP A 16 -11.79 5.14 -1.49
N GLN A 17 -10.94 4.34 -0.86
CA GLN A 17 -11.15 3.94 0.52
C GLN A 17 -10.30 4.81 1.44
N ASN A 18 -10.94 5.45 2.40
CA ASN A 18 -10.30 6.32 3.40
C ASN A 18 -10.23 5.62 4.76
N ALA A 19 -9.55 6.25 5.73
CA ALA A 19 -9.46 5.78 7.12
C ALA A 19 -9.00 4.32 7.29
N ILE A 20 -8.06 3.89 6.45
CA ILE A 20 -7.47 2.55 6.53
C ILE A 20 -6.45 2.55 7.67
N SER A 21 -6.63 1.66 8.63
CA SER A 21 -5.65 1.44 9.69
C SER A 21 -4.50 0.57 9.18
N PHE A 22 -3.29 0.96 9.56
CA PHE A 22 -2.08 0.17 9.40
C PHE A 22 -1.69 -0.38 10.76
N ASP A 23 -1.58 -1.69 10.84
CA ASP A 23 -0.98 -2.38 11.97
C ASP A 23 0.41 -2.82 11.49
N GLY A 24 1.44 -2.09 11.94
CA GLY A 24 2.80 -2.38 11.52
C GLY A 24 3.23 -3.73 12.08
N ASP A 25 3.72 -4.64 11.23
CA ASP A 25 4.39 -5.83 11.73
C ASP A 25 5.81 -5.46 12.16
N ASN A 26 5.95 -5.00 13.40
CA ASN A 26 7.26 -4.78 14.02
C ASN A 26 7.91 -6.08 14.53
N SER A 27 7.23 -7.23 14.38
CA SER A 27 7.70 -8.51 14.91
C SER A 27 8.53 -9.32 13.91
N GLN A 28 8.45 -8.99 12.62
CA GLN A 28 9.28 -9.61 11.59
C GLN A 28 10.61 -8.85 11.43
N PRO A 29 11.77 -9.52 11.50
CA PRO A 29 13.09 -8.93 11.30
C PRO A 29 13.38 -8.68 9.80
N ASP A 30 12.42 -8.09 9.09
CA ASP A 30 12.54 -7.82 7.66
C ASP A 30 13.12 -6.42 7.44
N SER A 31 14.03 -6.33 6.47
CA SER A 31 14.72 -5.07 6.09
C SER A 31 13.77 -4.02 5.50
N ASN A 32 12.58 -4.45 5.07
CA ASN A 32 11.50 -3.61 4.58
C ASN A 32 10.23 -3.95 5.36
N GLN A 33 9.68 -2.97 6.08
CA GLN A 33 8.59 -3.20 7.02
C GLN A 33 7.34 -3.76 6.32
N SER A 34 6.89 -4.94 6.76
CA SER A 34 5.59 -5.49 6.41
C SER A 34 4.51 -4.75 7.21
N ILE A 35 3.45 -4.32 6.51
CA ILE A 35 2.35 -3.55 7.09
C ILE A 35 1.08 -4.34 6.87
N TYR A 36 0.39 -4.68 7.95
CA TYR A 36 -0.96 -5.22 7.87
C TYR A 36 -1.96 -4.09 7.75
N HIS A 37 -3.04 -4.33 7.02
CA HIS A 37 -4.15 -3.40 6.93
C HIS A 37 -5.48 -4.08 6.66
N TRP A 38 -6.54 -3.32 6.89
CA TRP A 38 -7.94 -3.77 6.77
C TRP A 38 -8.68 -3.06 5.64
N GLY A 39 -7.94 -2.42 4.74
CA GLY A 39 -8.49 -1.85 3.51
C GLY A 39 -9.06 -2.95 2.60
N ASP A 40 -10.15 -2.68 1.90
CA ASP A 40 -10.74 -3.58 0.91
C ASP A 40 -9.84 -3.64 -0.32
N VAL A 41 -9.37 -4.84 -0.64
CA VAL A 41 -8.45 -5.11 -1.75
C VAL A 41 -8.96 -6.29 -2.55
N ALA A 42 -8.85 -6.18 -3.87
CA ALA A 42 -9.17 -7.25 -4.80
C ALA A 42 -7.91 -7.74 -5.53
N VAL A 43 -8.00 -8.91 -6.15
CA VAL A 43 -6.95 -9.46 -7.00
C VAL A 43 -6.66 -8.49 -8.15
N GLY A 44 -5.39 -8.14 -8.35
CA GLY A 44 -4.95 -7.16 -9.35
C GLY A 44 -4.57 -5.80 -8.79
N GLN A 45 -4.88 -5.51 -7.52
CA GLN A 45 -4.51 -4.27 -6.83
C GLN A 45 -3.04 -4.19 -6.38
N SER A 46 -2.27 -5.27 -6.51
CA SER A 46 -0.84 -5.27 -6.14
C SER A 46 -0.08 -4.18 -6.92
N GLY A 47 0.79 -3.44 -6.22
CA GLY A 47 1.47 -2.26 -6.75
C GLY A 47 0.71 -0.94 -6.54
N GLY A 48 -0.56 -0.99 -6.11
CA GLY A 48 -1.36 0.19 -5.79
C GLY A 48 -0.80 0.96 -4.58
N ALA A 49 -0.75 2.29 -4.68
CA ALA A 49 -0.23 3.13 -3.60
C ALA A 49 -1.30 3.44 -2.55
N PHE A 50 -0.91 3.35 -1.28
CA PHE A 50 -1.62 3.99 -0.19
C PHE A 50 -1.08 5.40 0.01
N TRP A 51 -2.01 6.34 0.09
CA TRP A 51 -1.74 7.77 0.20
C TRP A 51 -2.05 8.27 1.61
N ALA A 52 -1.23 9.18 2.11
CA ALA A 52 -1.57 10.02 3.25
C ALA A 52 -1.40 11.49 2.85
N TRP A 53 -2.17 12.37 3.49
CA TRP A 53 -2.23 13.79 3.15
C TRP A 53 -1.63 14.63 4.26
N TRP A 54 -0.62 15.42 3.91
CA TRP A 54 -0.02 16.43 4.79
C TRP A 54 -0.14 17.79 4.14
N SER A 55 -0.74 18.75 4.85
CA SER A 55 -0.98 20.10 4.31
C SER A 55 -1.71 20.09 2.94
N GLY A 56 -2.58 19.11 2.71
CA GLY A 56 -3.32 18.94 1.46
C GLY A 56 -2.55 18.24 0.32
N VAL A 57 -1.27 17.91 0.52
CA VAL A 57 -0.44 17.21 -0.47
C VAL A 57 -0.49 15.70 -0.23
N PRO A 58 -0.76 14.87 -1.25
CA PRO A 58 -0.72 13.41 -1.11
C PRO A 58 0.72 12.88 -1.21
N HIS A 59 1.07 11.96 -0.31
CA HIS A 59 2.33 11.20 -0.40
C HIS A 59 2.05 9.70 -0.30
N ALA A 60 2.77 8.92 -1.10
CA ALA A 60 2.72 7.47 -1.05
C ALA A 60 3.46 6.98 0.20
N VAL A 61 2.76 6.24 1.06
CA VAL A 61 3.26 5.77 2.37
C VAL A 61 3.42 4.27 2.45
N SER A 62 2.73 3.53 1.59
CA SER A 62 2.90 2.09 1.41
C SER A 62 2.36 1.67 0.06
N VAL A 63 2.70 0.45 -0.35
CA VAL A 63 2.27 -0.16 -1.60
C VAL A 63 1.58 -1.48 -1.28
N GLN A 64 0.39 -1.67 -1.84
CA GLN A 64 -0.37 -2.91 -1.77
C GLN A 64 0.45 -4.06 -2.35
N SER A 65 0.60 -5.15 -1.62
CA SER A 65 1.44 -6.28 -2.02
C SER A 65 0.66 -7.58 -2.13
N ALA A 66 -0.05 -7.96 -1.05
CA ALA A 66 -0.76 -9.24 -0.99
C ALA A 66 -2.05 -9.14 -0.17
N HIS A 67 -2.89 -10.16 -0.30
CA HIS A 67 -4.20 -10.25 0.33
C HIS A 67 -4.44 -11.74 0.70
N ASP A 68 -4.95 -12.01 1.89
CA ASP A 68 -5.43 -13.33 2.31
C ASP A 68 -6.90 -13.27 2.77
N SER A 69 -7.45 -14.40 3.24
CA SER A 69 -8.87 -14.49 3.64
C SER A 69 -9.25 -13.69 4.89
N GLY A 70 -8.28 -13.15 5.63
CA GLY A 70 -8.50 -12.37 6.86
C GLY A 70 -7.65 -11.12 7.01
N ARG A 71 -6.60 -10.90 6.20
CA ARG A 71 -5.64 -9.79 6.31
C ARG A 71 -5.08 -9.39 4.96
N ASN A 72 -4.81 -8.10 4.83
CA ASN A 72 -4.12 -7.54 3.67
C ASN A 72 -2.75 -7.01 4.05
N TYR A 73 -1.83 -7.07 3.10
CA TYR A 73 -0.41 -6.83 3.29
C TYR A 73 0.04 -5.74 2.33
N ALA A 74 0.72 -4.76 2.90
CA ALA A 74 1.42 -3.71 2.19
C ALA A 74 2.89 -3.69 2.64
N SER A 75 3.74 -3.05 1.85
CA SER A 75 5.10 -2.73 2.27
C SER A 75 5.34 -1.23 2.13
N GLY A 76 6.09 -0.65 3.06
CA GLY A 76 6.40 0.77 3.02
C GLY A 76 6.88 1.34 4.34
N GLY A 77 6.34 2.50 4.72
CA GLY A 77 6.75 3.24 5.91
C GLY A 77 8.06 3.99 5.71
N SER A 78 8.87 4.08 6.78
CA SER A 78 10.16 4.79 6.75
C SER A 78 11.18 4.20 5.78
N PHE A 79 10.93 2.99 5.27
CA PHE A 79 11.82 2.27 4.36
C PHE A 79 11.49 2.48 2.87
N ILE A 80 10.41 3.20 2.52
CA ILE A 80 10.11 3.55 1.12
C ILE A 80 11.29 4.23 0.41
N PRO A 81 11.99 5.20 1.02
CA PRO A 81 13.17 5.79 0.39
C PRO A 81 14.27 4.77 0.08
N ASN A 82 14.46 3.76 0.93
CA ASN A 82 15.43 2.69 0.68
C ASN A 82 15.01 1.84 -0.52
N LEU A 83 13.72 1.50 -0.62
CA LEU A 83 13.18 0.76 -1.77
C LEU A 83 13.33 1.55 -3.08
N ILE A 84 13.03 2.86 -3.06
CA ILE A 84 13.19 3.74 -4.23
C ILE A 84 14.67 3.81 -4.63
N ASN A 85 15.57 3.99 -3.67
CA ASN A 85 17.01 4.05 -3.93
C ASN A 85 17.55 2.72 -4.47
N GLN A 86 17.08 1.58 -3.96
CA GLN A 86 17.43 0.26 -4.48
C GLN A 86 16.92 0.07 -5.91
N ALA A 87 15.67 0.42 -6.20
CA ALA A 87 15.10 0.31 -7.56
C ALA A 87 15.91 1.13 -8.57
N ARG A 88 16.24 2.38 -8.24
CA ARG A 88 17.03 3.28 -9.09
C ARG A 88 18.47 2.83 -9.32
N THR A 89 19.05 2.09 -8.38
CA THR A 89 20.44 1.63 -8.47
C THR A 89 20.56 0.25 -9.12
N ALA A 90 19.62 -0.65 -8.86
CA ALA A 90 19.62 -2.01 -9.40
C ALA A 90 19.10 -2.08 -10.85
N PHE A 91 18.20 -1.16 -11.24
CA PHE A 91 17.60 -1.11 -12.58
C PHE A 91 17.53 0.36 -13.07
N PRO A 92 18.66 0.94 -13.52
CA PRO A 92 18.74 2.33 -13.95
C PRO A 92 17.94 2.66 -15.21
#